data_AF-A0A9P6WR31-F1
#
_entry.id   AF-A0A9P6WR31-F1
#
_cell.length_a   1.000
_cell.length_b   1.000
_cell.length_c   1.000
_cell.angle_alpha   90.00
_cell.angle_beta   90.00
_cell.angle_gamma   90.00
#
_symmetry.space_group_name_H-M   'P 1'
#
loop_
_entity.id
_entity.type
_entity.pdbx_description
1 polymer ?
#
loop_
_entity_poly.entity_id
_entity_poly.type
_entity_poly.pdbx_seq_one_letter_code
_entity_poly.pdbx_strand_id
1 'polypeptide(L)' 'MAPYGIMAPKDDPAFKKVVDDAVLDLIKTGKVAAIYDKYFNSPIPPKQINLKYPMSDALKRALANPTDSGDPKAYE' A
#
# COMPACT_ATOMS: atom_id res chain seq x y z
N MET A 1 -5.13 -5.22 14.16
CA MET A 1 -3.79 -4.97 13.55
C MET A 1 -3.88 -3.63 12.86
N ALA A 2 -2.97 -2.69 13.14
CA ALA A 2 -3.04 -1.34 12.57
C ALA A 2 -2.54 -1.33 11.10
N PRO A 3 -3.06 -0.45 10.24
CA PRO A 3 -2.58 -0.34 8.87
C PRO A 3 -1.15 0.22 8.85
N TYR A 4 -0.36 -0.20 7.85
CA TYR A 4 0.96 0.41 7.59
C TYR A 4 0.80 1.66 6.74
N GLY A 5 1.52 2.73 7.08
CA GLY A 5 1.54 3.99 6.35
C GLY A 5 2.96 4.52 6.14
N ILE A 6 3.12 5.46 5.20
CA ILE A 6 4.38 6.19 4.99
C ILE A 6 4.45 7.29 6.06
N MET A 7 5.51 7.28 6.86
CA MET A 7 5.75 8.33 7.85
C MET A 7 6.22 9.62 7.15
N ALA A 8 5.63 10.74 7.56
CA ALA A 8 5.95 12.08 7.06
C ALA A 8 6.23 13.03 8.25
N PRO A 9 6.92 14.16 8.02
CA PRO A 9 7.04 15.21 9.02
C PRO A 9 5.66 15.64 9.54
N LYS A 10 5.58 15.83 10.84
CA LYS A 10 4.36 16.33 11.47
C LYS A 10 4.10 17.78 11.04
N ASP A 11 2.83 18.12 10.89
CA ASP A 11 2.34 19.48 10.56
C ASP A 11 2.83 20.03 9.20
N ASP A 12 3.22 19.15 8.27
CA ASP A 12 3.56 19.51 6.88
C ASP A 12 2.51 18.99 5.87
N PRO A 13 1.38 19.71 5.69
CA PRO A 13 0.32 19.29 4.78
C PRO A 13 0.75 19.33 3.31
N ALA A 14 1.73 20.17 2.95
CA ALA A 14 2.22 20.27 1.58
C ALA A 14 3.01 19.02 1.19
N PHE A 15 3.92 18.58 2.05
CA PHE A 15 4.66 17.33 1.85
C PHE A 15 3.73 16.12 1.87
N LYS A 16 2.80 16.06 2.83
CA LYS A 16 1.79 15.00 2.86
C LYS A 16 1.02 14.91 1.54
N LYS A 17 0.57 16.05 0.99
CA LYS A 17 -0.14 16.06 -0.29
C LYS A 17 0.68 15.45 -1.42
N VAL A 18 1.97 15.79 -1.52
CA VAL A 18 2.85 15.22 -2.57
C VAL A 18 2.99 13.72 -2.41
N VAL A 19 3.15 13.21 -1.19
CA VAL A 19 3.22 11.77 -0.91
C VAL A 19 1.90 11.09 -1.27
N ASP A 20 0.77 11.65 -0.83
CA ASP A 20 -0.55 11.10 -1.11
C ASP A 20 -0.83 11.06 -2.62
N ASP A 21 -0.54 12.14 -3.35
CA ASP A 21 -0.71 12.22 -4.80
C ASP A 21 0.12 11.14 -5.52
N ALA A 22 1.37 10.93 -5.08
CA ALA A 22 2.25 9.90 -5.65
C ALA A 22 1.73 8.48 -5.38
N VAL A 23 1.27 8.20 -4.17
CA VAL A 23 0.67 6.90 -3.82
C VAL A 23 -0.60 6.66 -4.63
N LEU A 24 -1.47 7.66 -4.76
CA LEU A 24 -2.69 7.59 -5.56
C LEU A 24 -2.39 7.32 -7.04
N ASP A 25 -1.35 7.93 -7.61
CA ASP A 25 -0.91 7.62 -8.98
C ASP A 25 -0.47 6.15 -9.13
N LEU A 26 0.32 5.64 -8.18
CA LEU A 26 0.75 4.24 -8.19
C LEU A 26 -0.45 3.28 -8.10
N ILE A 27 -1.47 3.62 -7.31
CA ILE A 27 -2.70 2.83 -7.19
C ILE A 27 -3.46 2.86 -8.52
N LYS A 28 -3.74 4.05 -9.06
CA LYS A 28 -4.52 4.24 -10.30
C LYS A 28 -3.88 3.58 -11.51
N THR A 29 -2.56 3.60 -11.59
CA THR A 29 -1.80 2.98 -12.69
C THR A 29 -1.60 1.47 -12.51
N GLY A 30 -2.10 0.87 -11.42
CA GLY A 30 -1.92 -0.55 -11.13
C GLY A 30 -0.49 -0.94 -10.70
N LYS A 31 0.42 0.04 -10.55
CA LYS A 31 1.80 -0.20 -10.14
C LYS A 31 1.88 -0.78 -8.73
N VAL A 32 0.97 -0.42 -7.82
CA VAL A 32 0.93 -1.05 -6.48
C VAL A 32 0.69 -2.55 -6.56
N ALA A 33 -0.23 -3.00 -7.42
CA ALA A 33 -0.47 -4.43 -7.60
C ALA A 33 0.76 -5.15 -8.16
N ALA A 34 1.44 -4.55 -9.15
CA ALA A 34 2.67 -5.10 -9.71
C ALA A 34 3.82 -5.16 -8.67
N ILE A 35 3.95 -4.13 -7.82
CA ILE A 35 4.91 -4.13 -6.71
C ILE A 35 4.58 -5.24 -5.73
N TYR A 36 3.30 -5.38 -5.36
CA TYR A 36 2.88 -6.44 -4.44
C TYR A 36 3.22 -7.83 -5.00
N ASP A 37 2.89 -8.10 -6.26
CA ASP A 37 3.17 -9.40 -6.87
C ASP A 37 4.65 -9.71 -6.94
N LYS A 38 5.49 -8.70 -7.22
CA LYS A 38 6.95 -8.85 -7.21
C LYS A 38 7.49 -9.27 -5.84
N TYR A 39 6.97 -8.70 -4.76
CA TYR A 39 7.54 -8.91 -3.42
C TYR A 39 6.87 -10.03 -2.62
N PHE A 40 5.61 -10.35 -2.91
CA PHE A 40 4.81 -11.31 -2.12
C PHE A 40 4.40 -12.57 -2.90
N ASN A 41 4.25 -12.48 -4.22
CA ASN A 41 3.79 -13.59 -5.06
C ASN A 41 4.81 -14.07 -6.10
N SER A 42 6.02 -13.50 -6.09
CA SER A 42 7.14 -13.89 -6.96
C SER A 42 8.36 -14.28 -6.13
N PRO A 43 9.32 -15.04 -6.70
CA PRO A 43 10.61 -15.28 -6.07
C PRO A 43 11.34 -13.97 -5.73
N ILE A 44 11.69 -13.78 -4.46
CA ILE A 44 12.44 -12.59 -4.01
C ILE A 44 13.89 -12.93 -3.65
N PRO A 45 14.85 -12.05 -4.00
CA PRO A 45 16.25 -12.22 -3.62
C PRO A 45 16.45 -12.09 -2.09
N PRO A 46 17.57 -12.64 -1.55
CA PRO A 46 18.62 -13.38 -2.25
C PRO A 46 18.30 -14.86 -2.45
N LYS A 47 17.37 -15.43 -1.67
CA LYS A 47 17.10 -16.88 -1.64
C LYS A 47 16.09 -17.36 -2.68
N GLN A 48 15.51 -16.45 -3.48
CA GLN A 48 14.50 -16.77 -4.49
C GLN A 48 13.27 -17.50 -3.92
N ILE A 49 12.93 -17.20 -2.66
CA ILE A 49 11.74 -17.77 -2.02
C ILE A 49 10.52 -16.96 -2.47
N ASN A 50 9.43 -17.63 -2.80
CA ASN A 50 8.13 -17.00 -3.04
C ASN A 50 7.28 -17.16 -1.77
N LEU A 51 6.80 -16.04 -1.21
CA LEU A 51 5.98 -16.05 0.00
C LEU A 51 4.58 -16.62 -0.25
N LYS A 52 4.12 -16.62 -1.51
CA LYS A 52 2.79 -17.05 -1.94
C LYS A 52 1.69 -16.41 -1.06
N TYR A 53 1.83 -15.12 -0.83
CA TYR A 53 0.99 -14.38 0.10
C TYR A 53 0.07 -13.45 -0.70
N PRO A 54 -1.16 -13.89 -1.05
CA PRO A 54 -2.08 -13.09 -1.84
C PRO A 54 -2.57 -11.86 -1.06
N MET A 55 -2.91 -10.79 -1.78
CA MET A 55 -3.50 -9.59 -1.16
C MET A 55 -4.77 -9.95 -0.39
N SER A 56 -4.79 -9.53 0.88
CA SER A 56 -5.97 -9.63 1.74
C SER A 56 -7.12 -8.78 1.19
N ASP A 57 -8.34 -9.13 1.57
CA ASP A 57 -9.53 -8.37 1.14
C ASP A 57 -9.52 -6.94 1.68
N ALA A 58 -9.02 -6.74 2.91
CA ALA A 58 -8.81 -5.42 3.48
C ALA A 58 -7.89 -4.53 2.62
N LEU A 59 -6.75 -5.08 2.16
CA LEU A 59 -5.85 -4.34 1.28
C LEU A 59 -6.51 -4.03 -0.06
N LYS A 60 -7.23 -4.99 -0.65
CA LYS A 60 -7.97 -4.76 -1.90
C LYS A 60 -9.00 -3.64 -1.75
N ARG A 61 -9.73 -3.58 -0.62
CA ARG A 61 -10.70 -2.50 -0.33
C ARG A 61 -10.01 -1.16 -0.17
N ALA A 62 -8.90 -1.10 0.57
CA ALA A 62 -8.11 0.12 0.72
C ALA A 62 -7.53 0.62 -0.61
N LEU A 63 -7.14 -0.26 -1.54
CA LEU A 63 -6.69 0.16 -2.87
C LEU A 63 -7.84 0.64 -3.76
N ALA A 64 -9.03 0.05 -3.61
CA ALA A 64 -10.23 0.48 -4.34
C ALA A 64 -10.78 1.82 -3.83
N ASN A 65 -10.70 2.05 -2.52
CA ASN A 65 -11.12 3.29 -1.86
C ASN A 65 -9.98 3.80 -0.94
N PRO A 66 -8.96 4.48 -1.50
CA PRO A 66 -7.81 4.93 -0.74
C PRO A 66 -8.17 5.85 0.42
N THR A 67 -7.57 5.56 1.59
CA THR A 67 -7.73 6.32 2.83
C THR A 67 -6.42 6.31 3.61
N ASP A 68 -6.17 7.38 4.36
CA ASP A 68 -5.09 7.50 5.33
C ASP A 68 -5.59 7.34 6.79
N SER A 69 -6.85 6.93 6.96
CA SER A 69 -7.43 6.66 8.27
C SER A 69 -6.77 5.45 8.93
N GLY A 70 -6.44 5.59 10.22
CA GLY A 70 -5.99 4.49 11.05
C GLY A 70 -7.13 3.60 11.58
N ASP A 71 -8.39 3.96 11.34
CA ASP A 71 -9.57 3.19 11.78
C ASP A 71 -9.79 1.97 10.87
N PRO A 72 -9.77 0.73 11.39
CA PRO A 72 -10.07 -0.48 10.62
C PRO A 72 -11.37 -0.42 9.83
N LYS A 73 -12.39 0.27 10.34
CA LYS A 73 -13.68 0.41 9.67
C LYS A 73 -13.60 1.12 8.32
N ALA A 74 -12.52 1.86 8.06
CA ALA A 74 -12.32 2.54 6.79
C ALA A 74 -11.92 1.58 5.64
N TYR A 75 -11.51 0.35 5.96
CA TYR A 75 -11.04 -0.63 4.98
C TYR A 75 -11.56 -2.06 5.21
N GLU A 76 -12.52 -2.24 6.14
CA GLU A 76 -13.22 -3.50 6.39
C GLU A 76 -14.45 -3.69 5.50
#